data_AF-X1B8I6-F1
#
_entry.id   AF-X1B8I6-F1
#
_cell.length_a   1.000
_cell.length_b   1.000
_cell.length_c   1.000
_cell.angle_alpha   90.00
_cell.angle_beta   90.00
_cell.angle_gamma   90.00
#
_symmetry.space_group_name_H-M   'P 1'
#
loop_
_entity.id
_entity.type
_entity.pdbx_description
1 polymer ?
#
loop_
_entity_poly.entity_id
_entity_poly.type
_entity_poly.pdbx_seq_one_letter_code
_entity_poly.pdbx_strand_id
1 'polypeptide(L)' 'EEFSVDQRKQVAVLRFSREDVQPILEVGDIDLTITGRLTDGTVFEGTDVIKVLNKAGPKSAK' A
#
# COMPACT_ATOMS: atom_id res chain seq x y z
N GLU A 1 8.90 -5.31 -8.28
CA GLU A 1 8.29 -5.47 -6.93
C GLU A 1 9.22 -6.31 -6.07
N GLU A 2 9.25 -6.07 -4.76
CA GLU A 2 10.06 -6.82 -3.79
C GLU A 2 9.18 -7.23 -2.60
N PHE A 3 9.27 -8.49 -2.18
CA PHE A 3 8.54 -9.04 -1.04
C PHE A 3 9.53 -9.59 -0.01
N SER A 4 9.31 -9.27 1.26
CA SER A 4 10.11 -9.79 2.37
C SER A 4 9.24 -10.07 3.59
N VAL A 5 9.60 -11.12 4.35
CA VAL A 5 8.90 -11.54 5.57
C VAL A 5 9.90 -11.64 6.71
N ASP A 6 9.68 -10.89 7.78
CA ASP A 6 10.36 -11.05 9.05
C ASP A 6 9.49 -11.90 9.98
N GLN A 7 9.79 -13.20 10.06
CA GLN A 7 9.04 -14.15 10.88
C GLN A 7 9.16 -13.88 12.38
N ARG A 8 10.26 -13.27 12.84
CA ARG A 8 10.48 -12.98 14.27
C ARG A 8 9.63 -11.80 14.71
N LYS A 9 9.48 -10.79 13.84
CA LYS A 9 8.63 -9.62 14.11
C LYS A 9 7.19 -9.79 13.65
N GLN A 10 6.88 -10.88 12.94
CA GLN A 10 5.58 -11.13 12.32
C GLN A 10 5.16 -9.99 11.37
N VAL A 11 6.13 -9.48 10.60
CA VAL A 11 5.92 -8.38 9.64
C VAL A 11 6.18 -8.87 8.22
N ALA A 12 5.25 -8.59 7.32
CA ALA A 12 5.43 -8.72 5.88
C ALA A 12 5.58 -7.33 5.27
N VAL A 13 6.57 -7.15 4.40
CA VAL A 13 6.81 -5.89 3.68
C VAL A 13 6.74 -6.15 2.19
N LEU A 14 5.88 -5.40 1.52
CA LEU A 14 5.71 -5.41 0.08
C LEU A 14 6.13 -4.04 -0.46
N ARG A 15 7.05 -4.03 -1.44
CA ARG A 15 7.56 -2.82 -2.08
C ARG A 15 7.24 -2.84 -3.54
N PHE A 16 6.66 -1.74 -3.99
CA PHE A 16 6.32 -1.51 -5.39
C PHE A 16 7.19 -0.41 -5.96
N SER A 17 7.43 -0.48 -7.27
CA SER A 17 8.01 0.66 -7.96
C SER A 17 6.97 1.79 -7.97
N ARG A 18 7.44 3.03 -7.86
CA ARG A 18 6.54 4.18 -7.94
C ARG A 18 5.89 4.30 -9.32
N GLU A 19 6.64 3.98 -10.36
CA GLU A 19 6.22 4.10 -11.75
C GLU A 19 5.04 3.19 -12.06
N ASP A 20 4.98 2.00 -11.45
CA ASP A 20 3.89 1.03 -11.62
C ASP A 20 2.63 1.43 -10.83
N VAL A 21 2.81 2.04 -9.66
CA VAL A 21 1.71 2.35 -8.73
C VAL A 21 1.10 3.74 -8.98
N GLN A 22 1.87 4.70 -9.45
CA GLN A 22 1.40 6.07 -9.65
C GLN A 22 0.19 6.19 -10.61
N PRO A 23 0.07 5.40 -11.70
CA PRO A 23 -1.09 5.48 -12.60
C PRO A 23 -2.41 5.01 -11.99
N ILE A 24 -2.37 4.24 -10.90
CA ILE A 24 -3.55 3.62 -10.27
C ILE A 24 -3.95 4.30 -8.96
N LEU A 25 -3.20 5.32 -8.52
CA LEU A 25 -3.49 6.05 -7.28
C LEU A 25 -3.97 7.48 -7.56
N GLU A 26 -5.00 7.89 -6.85
CA GLU A 26 -5.47 9.28 -6.80
C GLU A 26 -4.92 10.00 -5.56
N VAL A 27 -4.77 11.32 -5.64
CA VAL A 27 -4.36 12.11 -4.46
C VAL A 27 -5.54 12.19 -3.49
N GLY A 28 -5.33 11.77 -2.25
CA GLY A 28 -6.39 11.75 -1.24
C GLY A 28 -6.31 10.51 -0.37
N ASP A 29 -7.42 10.19 0.28
CA ASP A 29 -7.57 8.98 1.07
C ASP A 29 -8.02 7.83 0.16
N ILE A 30 -7.37 6.68 0.29
CA ILE A 30 -7.65 5.47 -0.49
C ILE A 30 -7.81 4.30 0.47
N ASP A 31 -8.87 3.51 0.25
CA ASP A 31 -9.09 2.26 0.97
C ASP A 31 -8.11 1.18 0.46
N LEU A 32 -7.33 0.64 1.38
CA LEU A 32 -6.46 -0.51 1.14
C LEU A 32 -7.13 -1.75 1.70
N THR A 33 -7.41 -2.73 0.84
CA THR A 33 -7.92 -4.04 1.26
C THR A 33 -6.88 -5.11 0.96
N ILE A 34 -6.50 -5.86 1.99
CA ILE A 34 -5.62 -7.02 1.89
C ILE A 34 -6.46 -8.26 2.14
N THR A 35 -6.54 -9.13 1.15
CA THR A 35 -7.15 -10.46 1.28
C THR A 35 -6.10 -11.54 1.16
N GLY A 36 -6.32 -12.65 1.85
CA GLY A 36 -5.42 -13.79 1.76
C GLY A 36 -6.03 -15.05 2.34
N ARG A 37 -5.29 -16.15 2.18
CA ARG A 37 -5.64 -17.45 2.75
C ARG A 37 -4.49 -17.94 3.61
N LEU A 38 -4.77 -18.25 4.87
CA LEU A 38 -3.82 -18.86 5.79
C LEU A 38 -3.57 -20.32 5.38
N THR A 39 -2.49 -20.91 5.90
CA THR A 39 -2.10 -22.29 5.56
C THR A 39 -3.11 -23.34 6.00
N ASP A 40 -3.97 -23.01 6.97
CA ASP A 40 -5.08 -23.85 7.42
C ASP A 40 -6.34 -23.72 6.55
N GLY A 41 -6.30 -22.89 5.51
CA GLY A 41 -7.41 -22.63 4.60
C GLY A 41 -8.32 -21.48 5.02
N THR A 42 -8.13 -20.89 6.21
CA THR A 42 -8.91 -19.72 6.68
C THR A 42 -8.66 -18.52 5.78
N VAL A 43 -9.74 -17.85 5.35
CA VAL A 43 -9.66 -16.59 4.60
C VAL A 43 -9.57 -15.44 5.60
N PHE A 44 -8.68 -14.49 5.35
CA PHE A 44 -8.63 -13.23 6.09
C PHE A 44 -8.78 -12.04 5.16
N GLU A 45 -9.35 -10.97 5.72
CA GLU A 45 -9.46 -9.66 5.11
C GLU A 45 -9.02 -8.63 6.14
N GLY A 46 -8.17 -7.71 5.73
CA GLY A 46 -7.78 -6.54 6.51
C GLY A 46 -7.98 -5.29 5.69
N THR A 47 -8.54 -4.25 6.30
CA THR A 47 -8.75 -2.96 5.67
C THR A 47 -8.00 -1.87 6.43
N ASP A 48 -7.49 -0.90 5.68
CA ASP A 48 -6.89 0.31 6.24
C ASP A 48 -7.09 1.48 5.25
N VAL A 49 -6.90 2.71 5.72
CA VAL A 49 -6.97 3.91 4.88
C VAL A 49 -5.58 4.49 4.73
N ILE A 50 -5.08 4.53 3.49
CA ILE A 50 -3.81 5.18 3.17
C ILE A 50 -4.06 6.57 2.59
N LYS A 51 -3.17 7.51 2.90
CA LYS A 51 -3.23 8.87 2.36
C LYS A 51 -2.13 9.11 1.33
N VAL A 52 -2.53 9.34 0.08
CA VAL A 52 -1.62 9.67 -1.02
C VAL A 52 -1.34 11.17 -1.02
N LEU A 53 -0.07 11.51 -0.80
CA LEU A 53 0.38 12.90 -0.76
C LEU A 53 0.94 13.33 -2.12
N ASN A 54 0.46 14.44 -2.66
CA ASN A 54 1.09 15.09 -3.79
C ASN A 54 2.29 15.93 -3.33
N LYS A 55 3.51 15.56 -3.71
CA LYS A 55 4.73 16.33 -3.42
C LYS A 55 4.93 17.53 -4.35
N ALA A 56 4.00 17.82 -5.27
CA ALA A 56 3.96 19.15 -5.88
C ALA A 56 3.55 20.15 -4.78
N GLY A 57 4.53 20.84 -4.20
CA GLY A 57 4.26 22.00 -3.34
C GLY A 57 3.35 23.00 -4.06
N PRO A 58 2.73 23.95 -3.32
CA PRO A 58 1.87 24.95 -3.94
C PRO A 58 2.66 25.60 -5.09
N LYS A 59 2.17 25.45 -6.33
CA LYS A 59 2.61 26.31 -7.42
C LYS A 59 2.30 27.72 -6.93
N SER A 60 3.34 28.46 -6.58
CA SER A 60 3.26 29.91 -6.40
C SER A 60 2.56 30.45 -7.63
N ALA A 61 1.29 30.85 -7.48
CA ALA A 61 0.61 31.64 -8.48
C ALA A 61 1.44 32.91 -8.61
N LYS A 62 2.03 33.10 -9.79
CA LYS A 62 2.72 34.33 -10.16
C LYS A 62 1.75 35.18 -10.95
#